data_AF-A0A7W0WB11-F1
#
_entry.id   AF-A0A7W0WB11-F1
#
_cell.length_a   1.000
_cell.length_b   1.000
_cell.length_c   1.000
_cell.angle_alpha   90.00
_cell.angle_beta   90.00
_cell.angle_gamma   90.00
#
_symmetry.space_group_name_H-M   'P 1'
#
loop_
_entity.id
_entity.type
_entity.pdbx_description
1 polymer ?
#
loop_
_entity_poly.entity_id
_entity_poly.type
_entity_poly.pdbx_seq_one_letter_code
_entity_poly.pdbx_strand_id
1 'polypeptide(L)' 'MTGTADEALGRAEELLERLKATRDELERLATAEDAESAVEVLTELADLAKEVEVELAKARSRAEGAAQ' A
#
# COMPACT_ATOMS: atom_id res chain seq x y z
N MET A 1 24.69 -4.92 2.48
CA MET A 1 23.69 -3.80 2.50
C MET A 1 22.31 -4.22 1.97
N THR A 2 22.03 -5.52 1.78
CA THR A 2 20.74 -6.04 1.30
C THR A 2 19.56 -5.82 2.26
N GLY A 3 19.82 -5.77 3.58
CA GLY A 3 18.77 -5.58 4.58
C GLY A 3 17.90 -4.33 4.39
N THR A 4 18.41 -3.26 3.78
CA THR A 4 17.62 -2.01 3.64
C THR A 4 16.63 -2.05 2.46
N ALA A 5 16.91 -2.81 1.40
CA ALA A 5 15.98 -2.97 0.28
C ALA A 5 14.89 -4.00 0.63
N ASP A 6 15.29 -5.11 1.27
CA ASP A 6 14.38 -6.15 1.75
C ASP A 6 13.42 -5.60 2.83
N GLU A 7 13.88 -4.72 3.72
CA GLU A 7 13.01 -4.00 4.67
C GLU A 7 11.98 -3.11 4.00
N ALA A 8 12.36 -2.40 2.93
CA ALA A 8 11.42 -1.55 2.20
C ALA A 8 10.40 -2.39 1.42
N LEU A 9 10.82 -3.52 0.86
CA LEU A 9 9.91 -4.47 0.22
C LEU A 9 8.95 -5.10 1.23
N GLY A 10 9.43 -5.53 2.40
CA GLY A 10 8.58 -6.07 3.45
C GLY A 10 7.53 -5.07 3.93
N ARG A 11 7.88 -3.79 4.08
CA ARG A 11 6.89 -2.73 4.36
C ARG A 11 5.88 -2.54 3.23
N ALA A 12 6.31 -2.62 1.97
CA ALA A 12 5.39 -2.55 0.83
C ALA A 12 4.41 -3.73 0.81
N GLU A 13 4.84 -4.93 1.20
CA GLU A 13 3.99 -6.11 1.33
C GLU A 13 2.95 -5.96 2.45
N GLU A 14 3.35 -5.46 3.62
CA GLU A 14 2.43 -5.17 4.72
C GLU A 14 1.38 -4.13 4.32
N LEU A 15 1.78 -3.06 3.65
CA LEU A 15 0.88 -2.03 3.13
C LEU A 15 -0.07 -2.59 2.06
N LEU A 16 0.40 -3.51 1.22
CA LEU A 16 -0.42 -4.16 0.20
C LEU A 16 -1.49 -5.06 0.84
N GLU A 17 -1.17 -5.80 1.90
CA GLU A 17 -2.18 -6.60 2.62
C GLU A 17 -3.24 -5.70 3.28
N ARG A 18 -2.83 -4.57 3.85
CA ARG A 18 -3.78 -3.56 4.36
C ARG A 18 -4.67 -3.01 3.24
N LEU A 19 -4.10 -2.64 2.10
CA LEU A 19 -4.84 -2.14 0.93
C LEU A 19 -5.89 -3.15 0.43
N LYS A 20 -5.54 -4.45 0.40
CA LYS A 20 -6.50 -5.51 0.04
C LYS A 20 -7.66 -5.58 1.04
N ALA A 21 -7.36 -5.54 2.34
CA ALA A 21 -8.39 -5.56 3.38
C ALA A 21 -9.33 -4.33 3.30
N THR A 22 -8.77 -3.14 3.05
CA THR A 22 -9.54 -1.90 2.87
C THR A 22 -10.39 -1.95 1.59
N ARG A 23 -9.90 -2.58 0.50
CA ARG A 23 -10.70 -2.83 -0.71
C ARG A 23 -11.86 -3.78 -0.42
N ASP A 24 -11.62 -4.85 0.33
CA ASP A 24 -12.69 -5.79 0.70
C ASP A 24 -13.77 -5.10 1.56
N GLU A 25 -13.40 -4.10 2.37
CA GLU A 25 -14.37 -3.23 3.06
C GLU A 25 -15.17 -2.37 2.08
N LEU A 26 -14.52 -1.76 1.10
CA LEU A 26 -15.22 -1.00 0.07
C LEU A 26 -16.27 -1.86 -0.67
N GLU A 27 -15.95 -3.11 -0.98
CA GLU A 27 -16.89 -4.06 -1.60
C GLU A 27 -18.10 -4.36 -0.71
N ARG A 28 -17.89 -4.47 0.61
CA ARG A 28 -18.98 -4.62 1.59
C ARG A 28 -19.87 -3.38 1.63
N LEU A 29 -19.27 -2.19 1.68
CA LEU A 29 -20.01 -0.91 1.70
C LEU A 29 -20.80 -0.68 0.42
N ALA A 30 -20.22 -1.03 -0.74
CA ALA A 30 -20.92 -0.99 -2.01
C ALA A 30 -22.14 -1.92 -2.04
N THR A 31 -22.03 -3.12 -1.44
CA THR A 31 -23.14 -4.06 -1.29
C THR A 31 -24.23 -3.54 -0.35
N ALA A 32 -23.83 -2.79 0.68
CA ALA A 32 -24.73 -2.16 1.65
C ALA A 32 -25.34 -0.83 1.17
N GLU A 33 -24.97 -0.36 -0.03
CA GLU A 33 -25.34 0.96 -0.58
C GLU A 33 -24.95 2.14 0.34
N ASP A 34 -23.89 1.96 1.15
CA ASP A 34 -23.39 3.00 2.06
C ASP A 34 -22.33 3.87 1.35
N ALA A 35 -22.82 4.86 0.61
CA ALA A 35 -21.98 5.76 -0.16
C ALA A 35 -21.14 6.73 0.71
N GLU A 36 -21.62 7.10 1.90
CA GLU A 36 -20.92 8.05 2.77
C GLU A 36 -19.65 7.41 3.33
N SER A 37 -19.78 6.22 3.93
CA SER A 37 -18.63 5.45 4.43
C SER A 37 -17.68 5.03 3.29
N ALA A 38 -18.21 4.74 2.09
CA ALA A 38 -17.39 4.35 0.94
C ALA A 38 -16.42 5.47 0.50
N VAL A 39 -16.79 6.74 0.64
CA VAL A 39 -15.90 7.88 0.31
C VAL A 39 -14.71 7.95 1.26
N GLU A 40 -14.92 7.66 2.54
CA GLU A 40 -13.84 7.62 3.53
C GLU A 40 -12.86 6.48 3.22
N VAL A 41 -13.39 5.29 2.95
CA VAL A 41 -12.59 4.11 2.58
C VAL A 41 -11.81 4.33 1.27
N LEU A 42 -12.40 5.01 0.27
CA LEU A 42 -11.70 5.38 -0.95
C LEU A 42 -10.53 6.35 -0.70
N THR A 43 -10.67 7.24 0.28
CA THR A 43 -9.57 8.14 0.69
C THR A 43 -8.44 7.34 1.35
N GLU A 44 -8.76 6.42 2.25
CA GLU A 44 -7.77 5.52 2.87
C GLU A 44 -7.06 4.65 1.82
N LEU A 45 -7.79 4.14 0.82
CA LEU A 45 -7.20 3.37 -0.28
C LEU A 45 -6.19 4.19 -1.08
N ALA A 46 -6.49 5.47 -1.36
CA ALA A 46 -5.58 6.35 -2.08
C ALA A 46 -4.29 6.62 -1.28
N ASP A 47 -4.41 6.83 0.03
CA ASP A 47 -3.28 7.04 0.92
C ASP A 47 -2.41 5.77 1.03
N LEU A 48 -3.02 4.60 1.21
CA LEU A 48 -2.31 3.32 1.23
C LEU A 48 -1.58 3.05 -0.09
N ALA A 49 -2.21 3.33 -1.24
CA ALA A 49 -1.58 3.16 -2.54
C ALA A 49 -0.33 4.04 -2.68
N LYS A 50 -0.41 5.30 -2.24
CA LYS A 50 0.72 6.22 -2.24
C LYS A 50 1.85 5.75 -1.32
N GLU A 51 1.54 5.21 -0.15
CA GLU A 51 2.54 4.64 0.76
C GLU A 51 3.25 3.43 0.14
N VAL A 52 2.51 2.53 -0.53
CA VAL A 52 3.09 1.40 -1.28
C VAL A 52 4.05 1.91 -2.35
N GLU A 53 3.66 2.89 -3.17
CA GLU A 53 4.51 3.48 -4.20
C GLU A 53 5.82 4.05 -3.61
N VAL A 54 5.74 4.72 -2.46
CA VAL A 54 6.90 5.27 -1.75
C VAL A 54 7.86 4.17 -1.30
N GLU A 55 7.37 3.08 -0.69
CA GLU A 55 8.23 1.98 -0.25
C GLU A 55 8.85 1.23 -1.44
N LEU A 56 8.11 1.03 -2.54
CA LEU A 56 8.65 0.46 -3.77
C LEU A 56 9.75 1.34 -4.39
N ALA A 57 9.55 2.66 -4.41
CA ALA A 57 10.58 3.59 -4.89
C ALA A 57 11.84 3.54 -4.01
N LYS A 58 11.69 3.44 -2.68
CA LYS A 58 12.81 3.26 -1.75
C LYS A 58 13.55 1.95 -2.00
N ALA A 59 12.80 0.84 -2.12
CA ALA A 59 13.38 -0.48 -2.39
C ALA A 59 14.21 -0.46 -3.69
N ARG A 60 13.65 0.12 -4.76
CA ARG A 60 14.33 0.27 -6.04
C ARG A 60 15.61 1.10 -5.93
N SER A 61 15.54 2.29 -5.34
CA SER A 61 16.70 3.17 -5.18
C SER A 61 17.82 2.51 -4.39
N ARG A 62 17.48 1.75 -3.33
CA ARG A 62 18.46 1.01 -2.51
C ARG A 62 19.08 -0.15 -3.26
N ALA A 63 18.30 -0.88 -4.05
CA ALA A 63 18.81 -1.97 -4.88
C ALA A 63 19.77 -1.45 -5.96
N GLU A 64 19.43 -0.33 -6.61
CA GLU A 64 20.30 0.32 -7.61
C GLU A 64 21.59 0.86 -6.97
N GLY A 65 21.51 1.45 -5.78
CA GLY A 65 22.68 1.94 -5.04
C GLY A 65 23.57 0.83 -4.45
N ALA A 66 23.05 -0.39 -4.26
CA ALA A 66 23.83 -1.54 -3.84
C ALA A 66 24.55 -2.26 -5.01
N ALA A 67 24.17 -1.96 -6.26
CA ALA A 67 24.74 -2.55 -7.47
C ALA A 67 25.90 -1.71 -8.09
N GLN A 68 26.18 -0.53 -7.53
CA GLN A 68 27.29 0.36 -7.91
C GLN A 68 28.44 0.27 -6.91
#